data_AF-A0A851UTU2-F1
#
_entry.id   AF-A0A851UTU2-F1
#
_cell.length_a   1.000
_cell.length_b   1.000
_cell.length_c   1.000
_cell.angle_alpha   90.00
_cell.angle_beta   90.00
_cell.angle_gamma   90.00
#
_symmetry.space_group_name_H-M   'P 1'
#
loop_
_entity.id
_entity.type
_entity.pdbx_description
1 polymer ?
#
loop_
_entity_poly.entity_id
_entity_poly.type
_entity_poly.pdbx_seq_one_letter_code
_entity_poly.pdbx_strand_id
1 'polypeptide(L)'
;MSKSLGNVIDPTDIITGQNLQKLHNDLRMGNLPEKEIAKAEEGQKKLYPKGIPQCGTDALRFALANYTSGGRDINMEIGRVEGYRKFCNKLWNATKFCLFRMDLVTLEGKRQESSFIPHKSALPTGKESLAEKWLLHKLNQASAVVNDKLESRDFSDASSAAYSFFLHDLCDVFIEATKPLF
;
A
#
# COMPACT_ATOMS: atom_id res chain seq x y z
N MET A 1 -16.03 0.86 16.01
CA MET A 1 -16.76 1.99 15.41
C MET A 1 -18.26 1.72 15.51
N SER A 2 -19.08 2.72 15.81
CA SER A 2 -20.54 2.58 15.95
C SER A 2 -21.28 3.77 15.33
N LYS A 3 -22.31 3.47 14.53
CA LYS A 3 -23.21 4.49 13.96
C LYS A 3 -23.91 5.32 15.04
N SER A 4 -24.21 4.72 16.20
CA SER A 4 -24.88 5.40 17.31
C SER A 4 -24.01 6.43 18.03
N LEU A 5 -22.68 6.38 17.84
CA LEU A 5 -21.71 7.27 18.47
C LEU A 5 -21.09 8.28 17.49
N GLY A 6 -21.51 8.25 16.22
CA GLY A 6 -20.98 9.15 15.18
C GLY A 6 -19.50 8.95 14.85
N ASN A 7 -18.85 7.90 15.38
CA ASN A 7 -17.42 7.63 15.18
C ASN A 7 -17.14 6.61 14.06
N VAL A 8 -18.04 6.54 13.08
CA VAL A 8 -17.85 5.72 11.88
C VAL A 8 -17.03 6.50 10.88
N ILE A 9 -16.05 5.82 10.27
CA ILE A 9 -15.32 6.34 9.13
C ILE A 9 -15.86 5.61 7.91
N ASP A 10 -16.40 6.36 6.93
CA ASP A 10 -16.82 5.76 5.67
C ASP A 10 -15.58 5.33 4.88
N PRO A 11 -15.47 4.06 4.43
CA PRO A 11 -14.35 3.62 3.61
C PRO A 11 -14.22 4.43 2.31
N THR A 12 -15.32 4.97 1.77
CA THR A 12 -15.29 5.82 0.58
C THR A 12 -14.57 7.13 0.83
N ASP A 13 -14.74 7.76 2.01
CA ASP A 13 -14.01 8.98 2.40
C ASP A 13 -12.50 8.73 2.47
N ILE A 14 -12.07 7.53 2.87
CA ILE A 14 -10.66 7.13 2.84
C ILE A 14 -10.17 6.93 1.41
N ILE A 15 -10.98 6.29 0.56
CA ILE A 15 -10.60 5.97 -0.83
C ILE A 15 -10.49 7.25 -1.67
N THR A 16 -11.50 8.12 -1.62
CA THR A 16 -11.59 9.32 -2.47
C THR A 16 -11.02 10.57 -1.81
N GLY A 17 -10.82 10.55 -0.49
CA GLY A 17 -10.50 11.73 0.30
C GLY A 17 -11.75 12.57 0.57
N GLN A 18 -11.72 13.30 1.68
CA GLN A 18 -12.85 14.12 2.11
C GLN A 18 -12.41 15.32 2.94
N ASN A 19 -13.03 16.47 2.73
CA ASN A 19 -12.78 17.65 3.56
C ASN A 19 -13.58 17.61 4.87
N LEU A 20 -13.05 18.29 5.89
CA LEU A 20 -13.65 18.32 7.23
C LEU A 20 -15.10 18.85 7.26
N GLN A 21 -15.41 19.84 6.41
CA GLN A 21 -16.76 20.41 6.37
C GLN A 21 -17.79 19.38 5.93
N LYS A 22 -17.46 18.56 4.91
CA LYS A 22 -18.35 17.51 4.44
C LYS A 22 -18.50 16.41 5.49
N LEU A 23 -17.43 16.01 6.18
CA LEU A 23 -17.50 15.06 7.30
C LEU A 23 -18.49 15.53 8.40
N HIS A 24 -18.45 16.82 8.76
CA HIS A 24 -19.41 17.39 9.72
C HIS A 24 -20.84 17.44 9.17
N ASN A 25 -21.02 17.77 7.90
CA ASN A 25 -22.34 17.78 7.28
C ASN A 25 -22.95 16.37 7.26
N ASP A 26 -22.14 15.35 6.96
CA ASP A 26 -22.57 13.95 6.93
C ASP A 26 -23.00 13.47 8.34
N LEU A 27 -22.32 13.93 9.40
CA LEU A 27 -22.76 13.70 10.79
C LEU A 27 -24.12 14.31 11.10
N ARG A 28 -24.36 15.57 10.68
CA ARG A 28 -25.61 16.30 10.93
C ARG A 28 -26.79 15.77 10.12
N MET A 29 -26.54 15.20 8.95
CA MET A 29 -27.55 14.51 8.14
C MET A 29 -27.94 13.14 8.72
N GLY A 30 -27.12 12.59 9.61
CA GLY A 30 -27.37 11.31 10.26
C GLY A 30 -28.43 11.40 11.37
N ASN A 31 -28.93 10.24 11.78
CA ASN A 31 -29.86 10.12 12.91
C ASN A 31 -29.09 9.97 14.24
N LEU A 32 -28.45 11.05 14.68
CA LEU A 32 -27.61 11.11 15.88
C LEU A 32 -28.16 12.13 16.89
N PRO A 33 -28.11 11.85 18.20
CA PRO A 33 -28.41 12.86 19.22
C PRO A 33 -27.43 14.03 19.15
N GLU A 34 -27.90 15.26 19.39
CA GLU A 34 -27.10 16.49 19.30
C GLU A 34 -25.79 16.43 20.12
N LYS A 35 -25.85 15.79 21.29
CA LYS A 35 -24.68 15.58 22.16
C LYS A 35 -23.61 14.70 21.52
N GLU A 36 -24.00 13.65 20.80
CA GLU A 36 -23.06 12.76 20.11
C GLU A 36 -22.51 13.43 18.84
N ILE A 37 -23.30 14.26 18.16
CA ILE A 37 -22.82 15.07 17.03
C ILE A 37 -21.69 15.99 17.47
N ALA A 38 -21.90 16.80 18.53
CA ALA A 38 -20.88 17.72 19.02
C ALA A 38 -19.57 17.00 19.41
N LYS A 39 -19.69 15.84 20.06
CA LYS A 39 -18.54 15.01 20.45
C LYS A 39 -17.83 14.41 19.23
N ALA A 40 -18.58 13.93 18.23
CA ALA A 40 -18.02 13.38 17.00
C ALA A 40 -17.31 14.45 16.16
N GLU A 41 -17.86 15.66 16.06
CA GLU A 41 -17.21 16.79 15.39
C GLU A 41 -15.90 17.19 16.07
N GLU A 42 -15.87 17.26 17.41
CA GLU A 42 -14.63 17.52 18.14
C GLU A 42 -13.57 16.43 17.89
N GLY A 43 -14.00 15.17 17.89
CA GLY A 43 -13.15 14.03 17.55
C GLY A 43 -12.60 14.10 16.12
N GLN A 44 -13.44 14.41 15.13
CA GLN A 44 -13.04 14.57 13.74
C GLN A 44 -12.08 15.76 13.55
N LYS A 45 -12.31 16.91 14.21
CA LYS A 45 -11.38 18.05 14.20
C LYS A 45 -10.00 17.69 14.74
N LYS A 46 -9.96 16.88 15.81
CA LYS A 46 -8.71 16.44 16.44
C LYS A 46 -7.95 15.44 15.58
N LEU A 47 -8.64 14.45 15.03
CA LEU A 47 -8.03 13.37 14.24
C LEU A 47 -7.70 13.80 12.81
N TYR A 48 -8.58 14.61 12.20
CA TYR A 48 -8.57 14.97 10.79
C TYR A 48 -8.75 16.48 10.61
N PRO A 49 -7.84 17.33 11.13
CA PRO A 49 -8.01 18.80 11.10
C PRO A 49 -8.13 19.38 9.69
N LYS A 50 -7.61 18.68 8.67
CA LYS A 50 -7.70 19.06 7.26
C LYS A 50 -8.67 18.16 6.46
N GLY A 51 -9.42 17.30 7.14
CA GLY A 51 -10.16 16.20 6.54
C GLY A 51 -9.32 14.93 6.35
N ILE A 52 -9.92 13.94 5.71
CA ILE A 52 -9.30 12.65 5.40
C ILE A 52 -8.57 12.76 4.05
N PRO A 53 -7.26 12.49 3.98
CA PRO A 53 -6.55 12.50 2.72
C PRO A 53 -7.02 11.36 1.82
N GLN A 54 -7.02 11.60 0.50
CA GLN A 54 -7.28 10.55 -0.47
C GLN A 54 -6.20 9.47 -0.37
N CYS A 55 -6.57 8.27 0.05
CA CYS A 55 -5.64 7.14 0.20
C CYS A 55 -5.73 6.15 -0.96
N GLY A 56 -6.94 5.88 -1.48
CA GLY A 56 -7.20 4.88 -2.51
C GLY A 56 -7.48 3.48 -1.94
N THR A 57 -8.06 2.62 -2.77
CA THR A 57 -8.57 1.30 -2.37
C THR A 57 -7.46 0.34 -1.94
N ASP A 58 -6.35 0.28 -2.68
CA ASP A 58 -5.27 -0.67 -2.37
C ASP A 58 -4.58 -0.34 -1.05
N ALA A 59 -4.36 0.94 -0.77
CA ALA A 59 -3.80 1.39 0.49
C ALA A 59 -4.68 0.98 1.69
N LEU A 60 -6.01 1.17 1.56
CA LEU A 60 -6.97 0.75 2.59
C LEU A 60 -6.97 -0.77 2.78
N ARG A 61 -7.01 -1.54 1.69
CA ARG A 61 -6.99 -3.01 1.75
C ARG A 61 -5.69 -3.55 2.35
N PHE A 62 -4.55 -2.97 1.97
CA PHE A 62 -3.26 -3.37 2.52
C PHE A 62 -3.17 -3.05 4.02
N ALA A 63 -3.66 -1.87 4.44
CA ALA A 63 -3.74 -1.51 5.86
C ALA A 63 -4.58 -2.52 6.64
N LEU A 64 -5.78 -2.85 6.15
CA LEU A 64 -6.70 -3.78 6.82
C LEU A 64 -6.12 -5.19 6.88
N ALA A 65 -5.49 -5.68 5.81
CA ALA A 65 -4.80 -6.98 5.82
C ALA A 65 -3.68 -7.00 6.89
N ASN A 66 -2.94 -5.89 7.01
CA ASN A 66 -1.86 -5.78 7.97
C ASN A 66 -2.33 -5.62 9.43
N TYR A 67 -3.54 -5.11 9.66
CA TYR A 67 -4.15 -5.00 10.99
C TYR A 67 -4.67 -6.32 11.56
N THR A 68 -4.66 -7.42 10.80
CA THR A 68 -5.23 -8.70 11.23
C THR A 68 -4.46 -9.43 12.35
N SER A 69 -3.36 -8.86 12.84
CA SER A 69 -2.53 -9.47 13.88
C SER A 69 -3.30 -9.69 15.19
N GLY A 70 -3.49 -10.95 15.57
CA GLY A 70 -3.86 -11.36 16.93
C GLY A 70 -5.33 -11.19 17.33
N GLY A 71 -6.27 -11.10 16.38
CA GLY A 71 -7.72 -11.20 16.66
C GLY A 71 -8.29 -10.14 17.60
N ARG A 72 -7.60 -8.99 17.74
CA ARG A 72 -7.97 -7.89 18.63
C ARG A 72 -8.71 -6.78 17.87
N ASP A 73 -9.31 -5.88 18.63
CA ASP A 73 -9.92 -4.67 18.08
C ASP A 73 -8.93 -3.88 17.22
N ILE A 74 -9.36 -3.51 16.02
CA ILE A 74 -8.56 -2.71 15.09
C ILE A 74 -8.77 -1.23 15.43
N ASN A 75 -7.68 -0.57 15.84
CA ASN A 75 -7.65 0.89 15.91
C ASN A 75 -7.30 1.45 14.51
N MET A 76 -8.32 1.93 13.80
CA MET A 76 -8.18 2.41 12.43
C MET A 76 -7.50 3.79 12.39
N GLU A 77 -6.18 3.80 12.20
CA GLU A 77 -5.40 5.02 12.02
C GLU A 77 -5.26 5.37 10.53
N ILE A 78 -5.81 6.51 10.10
CA ILE A 78 -5.72 6.99 8.72
C ILE A 78 -4.29 7.32 8.30
N GLY A 79 -3.44 7.76 9.23
CA GLY A 79 -2.02 7.98 8.98
C GLY A 79 -1.30 6.72 8.46
N ARG A 80 -1.67 5.53 8.96
CA ARG A 80 -1.13 4.26 8.47
C ARG A 80 -1.59 3.96 7.04
N VAL A 81 -2.86 4.25 6.72
CA VAL A 81 -3.40 4.08 5.36
C VAL A 81 -2.70 5.04 4.38
N GLU A 82 -2.45 6.28 4.79
CA GLU A 82 -1.68 7.24 4.00
C GLU A 82 -0.24 6.75 3.77
N GLY A 83 0.38 6.12 4.77
CA GLY A 83 1.66 5.43 4.63
C GLY A 83 1.62 4.36 3.53
N TYR A 84 0.57 3.54 3.50
CA TYR A 84 0.39 2.54 2.45
C TYR A 84 0.06 3.13 1.07
N ARG A 85 -0.57 4.31 0.98
CA ARG A 85 -0.67 5.04 -0.30
C ARG A 85 0.72 5.37 -0.86
N LYS A 86 1.63 5.83 0.01
CA LYS A 86 3.03 6.12 -0.39
C LYS A 86 3.74 4.85 -0.87
N PHE A 87 3.46 3.71 -0.23
CA PHE A 87 3.92 2.41 -0.69
C PHE A 87 3.36 2.02 -2.07
N CYS A 88 2.04 2.14 -2.30
CA CYS A 88 1.45 1.91 -3.63
C CYS A 88 2.09 2.80 -4.71
N ASN A 89 2.38 4.06 -4.39
CA ASN A 89 3.10 4.95 -5.30
C ASN A 89 4.55 4.49 -5.55
N LYS A 90 5.23 3.95 -4.53
CA LYS A 90 6.56 3.32 -4.71
C LYS A 90 6.48 2.10 -5.63
N LEU A 91 5.45 1.26 -5.50
CA LEU A 91 5.18 0.13 -6.41
C LEU A 91 5.04 0.58 -7.86
N TRP A 92 4.23 1.61 -8.08
CA TRP A 92 4.05 2.21 -9.40
C TRP A 92 5.38 2.72 -9.98
N ASN A 93 6.15 3.49 -9.20
CA ASN A 93 7.40 4.07 -9.67
C ASN A 93 8.47 3.01 -9.97
N ALA A 94 8.61 2.00 -9.12
CA ALA A 94 9.55 0.89 -9.34
C ALA A 94 9.17 0.07 -10.59
N THR A 95 7.87 -0.23 -10.77
CA THR A 95 7.38 -0.93 -11.96
C THR A 95 7.60 -0.12 -13.22
N LYS A 96 7.25 1.17 -13.21
CA LYS A 96 7.48 2.08 -14.33
C LYS A 96 8.97 2.18 -14.68
N PHE A 97 9.84 2.26 -13.68
CA PHE A 97 11.29 2.24 -13.88
C PHE A 97 11.71 0.95 -14.61
N CYS A 98 11.35 -0.24 -14.11
CA CYS A 98 11.72 -1.50 -14.77
C CYS A 98 11.21 -1.57 -16.22
N LEU A 99 9.95 -1.21 -16.46
CA LEU A 99 9.37 -1.20 -17.81
C LEU A 99 10.06 -0.21 -18.74
N PHE A 100 10.41 0.98 -18.23
CA PHE A 100 11.16 1.99 -18.98
C PHE A 100 12.56 1.46 -19.36
N ARG A 101 13.24 0.77 -18.43
CA ARG A 101 14.55 0.16 -18.72
C ARG A 101 14.49 -1.01 -19.69
N MET A 102 13.34 -1.66 -19.82
CA MET A 102 13.07 -2.68 -20.84
C MET A 102 12.59 -2.07 -22.17
N ASP A 103 12.62 -0.74 -22.31
CA ASP A 103 12.16 -0.02 -23.50
C ASP A 103 10.67 -0.26 -23.84
N LEU A 104 9.87 -0.67 -22.85
CA LEU A 104 8.45 -1.01 -23.03
C LEU A 104 7.53 0.21 -22.87
N VAL A 105 7.99 1.24 -22.16
CA VAL A 105 7.26 2.49 -21.90
C VAL A 105 8.19 3.69 -21.96
N THR A 106 7.65 4.87 -22.31
CA THR A 106 8.35 6.15 -22.22
C THR A 106 8.62 6.55 -20.76
N LEU A 107 9.40 7.61 -20.54
CA LEU A 107 9.66 8.16 -19.19
C LEU A 107 8.35 8.60 -18.49
N GLU A 108 7.37 9.05 -19.26
CA GLU A 108 6.02 9.41 -18.81
C GLU A 108 5.15 8.19 -18.50
N GLY A 109 5.61 6.97 -18.80
CA GLY A 109 4.90 5.71 -18.59
C GLY A 109 3.90 5.35 -19.70
N LYS A 110 4.05 5.94 -20.91
CA LYS A 110 3.22 5.58 -22.06
C LYS A 110 3.82 4.38 -22.78
N ARG A 111 3.01 3.38 -23.12
CA ARG A 111 3.46 2.24 -23.94
C ARG A 111 4.02 2.76 -25.27
N GLN A 112 5.14 2.18 -25.70
CA GLN A 112 5.80 2.48 -26.97
C GLN A 112 6.11 1.20 -27.74
N GLU A 113 6.50 1.32 -29.00
CA GLU A 113 7.04 0.21 -29.76
C GLU A 113 8.36 -0.25 -29.13
N SER A 114 8.52 -1.57 -28.96
CA SER A 114 9.68 -2.16 -28.32
C SER A 114 10.07 -3.44 -29.05
N SER A 115 11.38 -3.67 -29.16
CA SER A 115 11.94 -4.93 -29.65
C SER A 115 12.24 -5.93 -28.52
N PHE A 116 11.88 -5.60 -27.28
CA PHE A 116 12.12 -6.45 -26.13
C PHE A 116 11.36 -7.78 -26.24
N ILE A 117 12.12 -8.89 -26.19
CA ILE A 117 11.57 -10.24 -26.17
C ILE A 117 11.93 -10.86 -24.81
N PRO A 118 10.93 -11.17 -23.96
CA PRO A 118 11.17 -11.87 -22.71
C PRO A 118 11.85 -13.22 -22.96
N HIS A 119 12.75 -13.61 -22.05
CA HIS A 119 13.36 -14.93 -22.12
C HIS A 119 12.28 -16.02 -21.99
N LYS A 120 12.38 -17.09 -22.79
CA LYS A 120 11.35 -18.15 -22.85
C LYS A 120 11.22 -18.95 -21.54
N SER A 121 12.29 -18.98 -20.75
CA SER A 121 12.33 -19.67 -19.46
C SER A 121 12.47 -18.65 -18.34
N ALA A 122 11.73 -18.87 -17.26
CA ALA A 122 11.86 -18.14 -16.00
C ALA A 122 13.00 -18.68 -15.11
N LEU A 123 13.67 -19.76 -15.53
CA LEU A 123 14.81 -20.31 -14.78
C LEU A 123 16.06 -19.45 -14.97
N PRO A 124 16.91 -19.34 -13.92
CA PRO A 124 18.23 -18.72 -14.05
C PRO A 124 19.05 -19.35 -15.17
N THR A 125 19.74 -18.51 -15.91
CA THR A 125 20.65 -18.86 -16.99
C THR A 125 22.02 -19.33 -16.49
N GLY A 126 22.32 -19.09 -15.21
CA GLY A 126 23.64 -19.33 -14.60
C GLY A 126 24.62 -18.17 -14.79
N LYS A 127 24.25 -17.15 -15.58
CA LYS A 127 25.07 -15.97 -15.89
C LYS A 127 24.69 -14.73 -15.07
N GLU A 128 23.88 -14.91 -14.03
CA GLU A 128 23.43 -13.82 -13.17
C GLU A 128 24.62 -13.23 -12.40
N SER A 129 24.63 -11.91 -12.33
CA SER A 129 25.51 -11.12 -11.47
C SER A 129 25.29 -11.45 -9.99
N LEU A 130 26.22 -11.02 -9.14
CA LEU A 130 26.08 -11.17 -7.68
C LEU A 130 24.81 -10.48 -7.16
N ALA A 131 24.49 -9.29 -7.67
CA ALA A 131 23.30 -8.54 -7.27
C ALA A 131 21.99 -9.26 -7.66
N GLU A 132 21.93 -9.83 -8.87
CA GLU A 132 20.77 -10.61 -9.33
C GLU A 132 20.61 -11.90 -8.50
N LYS A 133 21.70 -12.63 -8.24
CA LYS A 133 21.67 -13.81 -7.36
C LYS A 133 21.20 -13.47 -5.95
N TRP A 134 21.66 -12.35 -5.41
CA TRP A 134 21.23 -11.86 -4.10
C TRP A 134 19.74 -11.52 -4.08
N LEU A 135 19.23 -10.80 -5.08
CA LEU A 135 17.81 -10.47 -5.15
C LEU A 135 16.95 -11.73 -5.30
N LEU A 136 17.34 -12.68 -6.15
CA LEU A 136 16.64 -13.95 -6.29
C LEU A 136 16.60 -14.75 -4.98
N HIS A 137 17.68 -14.74 -4.22
CA HIS A 137 17.71 -15.34 -2.89
C HIS A 137 16.73 -14.64 -1.92
N LYS A 138 16.73 -13.30 -1.88
CA LYS A 138 15.79 -12.52 -1.06
C LYS A 138 14.34 -12.75 -1.46
N LEU A 139 14.06 -12.83 -2.76
CA LEU A 139 12.74 -13.15 -3.28
C LEU A 139 12.29 -14.53 -2.81
N ASN A 140 13.13 -15.55 -2.91
CA ASN A 140 12.80 -16.90 -2.44
C ASN A 140 12.51 -16.94 -0.93
N GLN A 141 13.30 -16.23 -0.11
CA GLN A 141 13.05 -16.11 1.33
C GLN A 141 11.70 -15.44 1.60
N ALA A 142 11.43 -14.32 0.96
CA ALA A 142 10.18 -13.60 1.12
C ALA A 142 8.97 -14.42 0.65
N SER A 143 9.07 -15.09 -0.50
CA SER A 143 8.02 -15.97 -1.03
C SER A 143 7.73 -17.14 -0.09
N ALA A 144 8.74 -17.77 0.48
CA ALA A 144 8.55 -18.85 1.45
C ALA A 144 7.78 -18.37 2.69
N VAL A 145 8.15 -17.21 3.24
CA VAL A 145 7.45 -16.60 4.39
C VAL A 145 6.01 -16.23 4.01
N VAL A 146 5.80 -15.55 2.88
CA VAL A 146 4.46 -15.16 2.44
C VAL A 146 3.57 -16.38 2.25
N ASN A 147 4.07 -17.46 1.64
CA ASN A 147 3.30 -18.69 1.46
C ASN A 147 2.90 -19.32 2.80
N ASP A 148 3.86 -19.52 3.71
CA ASP A 148 3.62 -20.06 5.06
C ASP A 148 2.55 -19.24 5.81
N LYS A 149 2.69 -17.91 5.80
CA LYS A 149 1.76 -17.01 6.49
C LYS A 149 0.38 -16.96 5.86
N LEU A 150 0.29 -17.05 4.53
CA LEU A 150 -1.01 -17.14 3.86
C LEU A 150 -1.70 -18.47 4.16
N GLU A 151 -0.97 -19.58 4.19
CA GLU A 151 -1.50 -20.90 4.59
C GLU A 151 -2.04 -20.89 6.03
N SER A 152 -1.33 -20.23 6.95
CA SER A 152 -1.77 -20.06 8.33
C SER A 152 -2.80 -18.95 8.53
N ARG A 153 -3.26 -18.29 7.45
CA ARG A 153 -4.18 -17.13 7.46
C ARG A 153 -3.67 -15.92 8.26
N ASP A 154 -2.36 -15.79 8.41
CA ASP A 154 -1.70 -14.64 9.01
C ASP A 154 -1.42 -13.58 7.94
N PHE A 155 -2.43 -12.78 7.61
CA PHE A 155 -2.30 -11.73 6.60
C PHE A 155 -1.41 -10.56 7.07
N SER A 156 -1.25 -10.39 8.39
CA SER A 156 -0.39 -9.36 8.97
C SER A 156 1.07 -9.63 8.62
N ASP A 157 1.54 -10.84 8.91
CA ASP A 157 2.93 -11.20 8.65
C ASP A 157 3.18 -11.42 7.16
N ALA A 158 2.22 -11.97 6.41
CA ALA A 158 2.32 -12.08 4.95
C ALA A 158 2.49 -10.71 4.27
N SER A 159 1.65 -9.73 4.63
CA SER A 159 1.75 -8.37 4.09
C SER A 159 3.05 -7.67 4.51
N SER A 160 3.49 -7.87 5.74
CA SER A 160 4.75 -7.30 6.24
C SER A 160 5.98 -7.86 5.52
N ALA A 161 6.01 -9.17 5.26
CA ALA A 161 7.08 -9.80 4.50
C ALA A 161 7.13 -9.30 3.05
N ALA A 162 5.98 -9.21 2.38
CA ALA A 162 5.89 -8.68 1.01
C ALA A 162 6.31 -7.21 0.95
N TYR A 163 5.87 -6.38 1.91
CA TYR A 163 6.27 -4.98 2.04
C TYR A 163 7.79 -4.85 2.20
N SER A 164 8.36 -5.61 3.13
CA SER A 164 9.80 -5.55 3.44
C SER A 164 10.65 -5.92 2.23
N PHE A 165 10.32 -7.01 1.54
CA PHE A 165 11.03 -7.40 0.32
C PHE A 165 10.93 -6.31 -0.75
N PHE A 166 9.72 -5.83 -1.03
CA PHE A 166 9.52 -4.88 -2.12
C PHE A 166 10.23 -3.55 -1.85
N LEU A 167 10.10 -3.02 -0.64
CA LEU A 167 10.67 -1.72 -0.30
C LEU A 167 12.17 -1.82 -0.06
N HIS A 168 12.60 -2.69 0.85
CA HIS A 168 13.99 -2.68 1.33
C HIS A 168 14.92 -3.49 0.43
N ASP A 169 14.52 -4.68 -0.01
CA ASP A 169 15.41 -5.51 -0.83
C ASP A 169 15.38 -5.07 -2.31
N LEU A 170 14.20 -4.93 -2.88
CA LEU A 170 14.05 -4.58 -4.30
C LEU A 170 14.31 -3.09 -4.55
N CYS A 171 13.60 -2.19 -3.88
CA CYS A 171 13.70 -0.77 -4.20
C CYS A 171 14.97 -0.11 -3.63
N ASP A 172 15.24 -0.28 -2.34
CA ASP A 172 16.33 0.46 -1.68
C ASP A 172 17.71 -0.12 -2.00
N VAL A 173 17.81 -1.40 -2.33
CA VAL A 173 19.09 -2.06 -2.64
C VAL A 173 19.21 -2.41 -4.12
N PHE A 174 18.39 -3.31 -4.64
CA PHE A 174 18.61 -3.86 -5.99
C PHE A 174 18.45 -2.81 -7.09
N ILE A 175 17.33 -2.07 -7.11
CA ILE A 175 17.11 -1.01 -8.10
C ILE A 175 18.24 0.01 -8.06
N GLU A 176 18.63 0.47 -6.87
CA GLU A 176 19.76 1.41 -6.71
C GLU A 176 21.08 0.83 -7.25
N ALA A 177 21.37 -0.45 -6.97
CA ALA A 177 22.55 -1.13 -7.49
C ALA A 177 22.55 -1.27 -9.02
N THR A 178 21.37 -1.30 -9.67
CA THR A 178 21.30 -1.34 -11.13
C THR A 178 21.48 0.02 -11.80
N LYS A 179 21.23 1.14 -11.10
CA LYS A 179 21.27 2.47 -11.73
C LYS A 179 22.59 2.80 -12.46
N PRO A 180 23.78 2.45 -11.94
CA PRO A 180 25.06 2.72 -12.61
C PRO A 180 25.31 1.88 -13.87
N LEU A 181 24.51 0.84 -14.14
CA LEU A 181 24.68 -0.03 -15.31
C LEU A 181 24.17 0.61 -16.62
N PHE A 182 23.73 1.86 -16.56
CA PHE A 182 22.96 2.52 -17.59
C PHE A 182 23.26 4.01 -17.67
#